data_AF-X8E8R1-F1
#
_entry.id   AF-X8E8R1-F1
#
_cell.length_a   1.000
_cell.length_b   1.000
_cell.length_c   1.000
_cell.angle_alpha   90.00
_cell.angle_beta   90.00
_cell.angle_gamma   90.00
#
_symmetry.space_group_name_H-M   'P 1'
#
loop_
_entity.id
_entity.type
_entity.pdbx_description
1 polymer ?
#
loop_
_entity_poly.entity_id
_entity_poly.type
_entity_poly.pdbx_seq_one_letter_code
_entity_poly.pdbx_strand_id
1 'polypeptide(L)'
;MPSAARRRRSGAYDRRGMPGSFDPVTLGHIDIFERASAQFDEVVVAILANPTKTSMFELDERIAMINESTTHLPNLRVEAGEGLVVDFVRSRGMTAIVKGLRTGTDFEYELQMAQMNKHIAGSTRSSWLPHRGIRSCRRRWPKKSRCLAVTCLTCFLNR
;
A
#
# COMPACT_ATOMS: atom_id res chain seq x y z
N MET A 1 14.17 -16.96 -20.81
CA MET A 1 14.96 -16.13 -19.88
C MET A 1 14.15 -15.96 -18.59
N PRO A 2 14.35 -16.79 -17.55
CA PRO A 2 13.57 -16.68 -16.32
C PRO A 2 13.99 -15.42 -15.55
N SER A 3 13.00 -14.58 -15.23
CA SER A 3 13.11 -13.38 -14.41
C SER A 3 13.80 -13.67 -13.07
N ALA A 4 14.74 -12.81 -12.68
CA ALA A 4 15.55 -12.91 -11.47
C ALA A 4 14.73 -13.37 -10.25
N ALA A 5 15.06 -14.56 -9.74
CA ALA A 5 14.46 -15.13 -8.55
C ALA A 5 14.64 -14.18 -7.35
N ARG A 6 13.54 -13.51 -6.99
CA ARG A 6 13.42 -12.65 -5.81
C ARG A 6 13.79 -13.49 -4.59
N ARG A 7 14.89 -13.15 -3.91
CA ARG A 7 15.41 -13.88 -2.73
C ARG A 7 14.29 -14.07 -1.70
N ARG A 8 13.74 -15.29 -1.63
CA ARG A 8 12.78 -15.73 -0.62
C ARG A 8 13.52 -15.84 0.72
N ARG A 9 13.24 -14.94 1.66
CA ARG A 9 13.62 -15.15 3.07
C ARG A 9 12.53 -16.02 3.70
N SER A 10 12.88 -17.28 3.97
CA SER A 10 12.21 -18.19 4.92
C SER A 10 10.67 -18.18 4.92
N GLY A 11 10.03 -18.96 4.05
CA GLY A 11 8.65 -19.49 4.23
C GLY A 11 7.47 -18.51 4.35
N ALA A 12 7.70 -17.22 4.57
CA ALA A 12 6.68 -16.21 4.73
C ALA A 12 6.41 -15.55 3.38
N TYR A 13 5.17 -15.62 2.90
CA TYR A 13 4.72 -14.87 1.73
C TYR A 13 4.95 -13.37 1.95
N ASP A 14 5.44 -12.68 0.93
CA ASP A 14 5.69 -11.24 1.01
C ASP A 14 4.37 -10.44 0.96
N ARG A 15 3.61 -10.49 2.06
CA ARG A 15 2.27 -9.91 2.20
C ARG A 15 2.33 -8.40 2.45
N ARG A 16 1.50 -7.65 1.74
CA ARG A 16 1.40 -6.18 1.83
C ARG A 16 -0.02 -5.72 2.12
N GLY A 17 -0.15 -4.77 3.05
CA GLY A 17 -1.43 -4.15 3.37
C GLY A 17 -1.62 -2.83 2.63
N MET A 18 -2.82 -2.58 2.12
CA MET A 18 -3.25 -1.34 1.46
C MET A 18 -4.44 -0.73 2.21
N PRO A 19 -4.17 0.04 3.27
CA PRO A 19 -5.21 0.60 4.12
C PRO A 19 -5.82 1.86 3.51
N GLY A 20 -7.16 1.91 3.48
CA GLY A 20 -7.93 3.07 3.02
C GLY A 20 -9.41 2.94 3.35
N SER A 21 -10.16 4.03 3.20
CA SER A 21 -11.62 4.01 3.33
C SER A 21 -12.31 3.48 2.07
N PHE A 22 -11.71 3.69 0.90
CA PHE A 22 -12.19 3.26 -0.43
C PHE A 22 -13.68 3.55 -0.66
N ASP A 23 -14.06 4.80 -0.40
CA ASP A 23 -15.45 5.24 -0.37
C ASP A 23 -15.71 6.36 -1.41
N PRO A 24 -16.00 6.04 -2.68
CA PRO A 24 -15.89 4.71 -3.31
C PRO A 24 -14.46 4.39 -3.77
N VAL A 25 -14.25 3.16 -4.23
CA VAL A 25 -13.05 2.79 -5.00
C VAL A 25 -13.00 3.61 -6.31
N THR A 26 -11.80 4.02 -6.72
CA THR A 26 -11.60 4.87 -7.91
C THR A 26 -10.59 4.21 -8.83
N LEU A 27 -10.55 4.61 -10.11
CA LEU A 27 -9.53 4.14 -11.06
C LEU A 27 -8.09 4.41 -10.57
N GLY A 28 -7.89 5.48 -9.81
CA GLY A 28 -6.59 5.77 -9.18
C GLY A 28 -6.22 4.75 -8.11
N HIS A 29 -7.19 4.18 -7.37
CA HIS A 29 -6.94 3.09 -6.43
C HIS A 29 -6.58 1.81 -7.18
N ILE A 30 -7.31 1.50 -8.26
CA ILE A 30 -7.10 0.31 -9.09
C ILE A 30 -5.68 0.31 -9.70
N ASP A 31 -5.18 1.43 -10.24
CA ASP A 31 -3.79 1.50 -10.74
C ASP A 31 -2.76 1.14 -9.66
N ILE A 32 -3.00 1.57 -8.42
CA ILE A 32 -2.09 1.28 -7.30
C ILE A 32 -2.19 -0.20 -6.90
N PHE A 33 -3.40 -0.77 -6.89
CA PHE A 33 -3.64 -2.19 -6.64
C PHE A 33 -2.89 -3.06 -7.65
N GLU A 34 -3.08 -2.81 -8.95
CA GLU A 34 -2.41 -3.53 -10.04
C GLU A 34 -0.89 -3.47 -9.91
N ARG A 35 -0.35 -2.27 -9.65
CA ARG A 35 1.10 -2.06 -9.54
C ARG A 35 1.72 -2.73 -8.32
N ALA A 36 0.96 -2.88 -7.24
CA ALA A 36 1.42 -3.62 -6.08
C ALA A 36 1.29 -5.12 -6.29
N SER A 37 0.19 -5.59 -6.89
CA SER A 37 0.01 -7.01 -7.25
C SER A 37 1.11 -7.50 -8.18
N ALA A 38 1.66 -6.63 -9.05
CA ALA A 38 2.82 -6.94 -9.88
C ALA A 38 4.17 -6.98 -9.14
N GLN A 39 4.26 -6.44 -7.91
CA GLN A 39 5.51 -6.30 -7.15
C GLN A 39 5.61 -7.25 -5.96
N PHE A 40 4.49 -7.78 -5.47
CA PHE A 40 4.40 -8.54 -4.22
C PHE A 40 3.68 -9.86 -4.45
N ASP A 41 4.02 -10.87 -3.64
CA ASP A 41 3.40 -12.19 -3.75
C ASP A 41 1.93 -12.15 -3.34
N GLU A 42 1.58 -11.29 -2.37
CA GLU A 42 0.22 -11.19 -1.84
C GLU A 42 -0.10 -9.74 -1.42
N VAL A 43 -1.25 -9.23 -1.85
CA VAL A 43 -1.73 -7.87 -1.53
C VAL A 43 -3.08 -7.95 -0.85
N VAL A 44 -3.22 -7.25 0.27
CA VAL A 44 -4.47 -7.16 1.03
C VAL A 44 -4.94 -5.72 1.04
N VAL A 45 -6.08 -5.45 0.41
CA VAL A 45 -6.77 -4.17 0.52
C VAL A 45 -7.52 -4.15 1.84
N ALA A 46 -7.08 -3.29 2.76
CA ALA A 46 -7.62 -3.20 4.11
C ALA A 46 -8.60 -2.03 4.19
N ILE A 47 -9.90 -2.33 4.26
CA ILE A 47 -10.94 -1.32 4.45
C ILE A 47 -11.04 -1.05 5.95
N LEU A 48 -10.57 0.13 6.37
CA LEU A 48 -10.64 0.57 7.75
C LEU A 48 -11.69 1.68 7.83
N ALA A 49 -12.84 1.34 8.43
CA ALA A 49 -13.90 2.31 8.65
C ALA A 49 -13.51 3.23 9.80
N ASN A 50 -13.66 4.54 9.60
CA ASN A 50 -13.59 5.48 10.71
C ASN A 50 -15.02 5.78 11.16
N PRO A 51 -15.43 5.36 12.38
CA PRO A 51 -16.80 5.55 12.86
C PRO A 51 -17.19 7.04 13.01
N THR A 52 -16.22 7.96 13.07
CA THR A 52 -16.50 9.41 13.12
C THR A 52 -16.77 10.04 11.75
N LYS A 53 -16.62 9.30 10.64
CA LYS A 53 -16.89 9.80 9.29
C LYS A 53 -18.13 9.13 8.70
N THR A 54 -19.08 9.94 8.25
CA THR A 54 -20.19 9.46 7.43
C THR A 54 -19.63 8.89 6.13
N SER A 55 -19.86 7.60 5.90
CA SER A 55 -19.47 6.93 4.66
C SER A 55 -20.59 7.09 3.63
N MET A 56 -20.22 7.24 2.36
CA MET A 56 -21.16 7.27 1.24
C MET A 56 -21.73 5.89 0.94
N PHE A 57 -20.92 4.85 1.18
CA PHE A 57 -21.28 3.46 0.99
C PHE A 57 -21.04 2.63 2.24
N GLU A 58 -21.88 1.61 2.42
CA GLU A 58 -21.72 0.62 3.48
C GLU A 58 -20.44 -0.20 3.28
N LEU A 59 -19.99 -0.87 4.35
CA LEU A 59 -18.77 -1.67 4.29
C LEU A 59 -18.86 -2.76 3.21
N ASP A 60 -19.97 -3.50 3.17
CA ASP A 60 -20.16 -4.61 2.23
C ASP A 60 -20.21 -4.13 0.77
N GLU A 61 -20.81 -2.96 0.52
CA GLU A 61 -20.84 -2.35 -0.80
C GLU A 61 -19.43 -2.00 -1.29
N ARG A 62 -18.60 -1.42 -0.41
CA ARG A 62 -17.20 -1.10 -0.74
C ARG A 62 -16.38 -2.36 -1.00
N ILE A 63 -16.58 -3.42 -0.22
CA ILE A 63 -15.94 -4.72 -0.46
C ILE A 63 -16.35 -5.26 -1.82
N ALA A 64 -17.65 -5.25 -2.14
CA ALA A 64 -18.18 -5.73 -3.42
C ALA A 64 -17.58 -4.96 -4.60
N MET A 65 -17.58 -3.62 -4.55
CA MET A 65 -17.01 -2.77 -5.60
C MET A 65 -15.53 -3.05 -5.84
N ILE A 66 -14.74 -3.23 -4.77
CA ILE A 66 -13.31 -3.53 -4.92
C ILE A 66 -13.12 -4.93 -5.51
N ASN A 67 -13.84 -5.94 -5.01
CA ASN A 67 -13.74 -7.31 -5.52
C ASN A 67 -14.10 -7.38 -7.01
N GLU A 68 -15.21 -6.74 -7.42
CA GLU A 68 -15.62 -6.67 -8.83
C GLU A 68 -14.54 -6.01 -9.70
N SER A 69 -13.98 -4.90 -9.22
CA SER A 69 -12.95 -4.12 -9.92
C SER A 69 -11.57 -4.77 -9.98
N THR A 70 -11.35 -5.86 -9.23
CA THR A 70 -10.03 -6.49 -9.07
C THR A 70 -10.01 -7.99 -9.35
N THR A 71 -11.07 -8.52 -9.99
CA THR A 71 -11.19 -9.94 -10.35
C THR A 71 -10.02 -10.48 -11.20
N HIS A 72 -9.34 -9.61 -11.96
CA HIS A 72 -8.15 -9.95 -12.76
C HIS A 72 -6.85 -10.07 -11.95
N LEU A 73 -6.87 -9.77 -10.64
CA LEU A 73 -5.70 -9.79 -9.75
C LEU A 73 -5.78 -10.98 -8.78
N PRO A 74 -5.26 -12.17 -9.13
CA PRO A 74 -5.46 -13.40 -8.35
C PRO A 74 -4.75 -13.40 -6.99
N ASN A 75 -3.80 -12.49 -6.78
CA ASN A 75 -3.04 -12.34 -5.55
C ASN A 75 -3.50 -11.15 -4.69
N LEU A 76 -4.63 -10.54 -5.05
CA LEU A 76 -5.26 -9.48 -4.27
C LEU A 76 -6.47 -10.03 -3.52
N ARG A 77 -6.61 -9.69 -2.25
CA ARG A 77 -7.85 -9.88 -1.49
C ARG A 77 -8.24 -8.64 -0.72
N VAL A 78 -9.52 -8.56 -0.36
CA VAL A 78 -10.08 -7.47 0.42
C VAL A 78 -10.40 -7.96 1.83
N GLU A 79 -9.97 -7.22 2.83
CA GLU A 79 -10.30 -7.49 4.24
C GLU A 79 -10.79 -6.21 4.89
N ALA A 80 -11.84 -6.33 5.71
CA ALA A 80 -12.28 -5.24 6.57
C ALA A 80 -11.63 -5.34 7.95
N GLY A 81 -11.45 -4.20 8.59
CA GLY A 81 -10.97 -4.15 9.96
C GLY A 81 -11.31 -2.84 10.66
N GLU A 82 -10.99 -2.83 11.93
CA GLU A 82 -11.20 -1.68 12.81
C GLU A 82 -9.91 -1.39 13.59
N GLY A 83 -9.87 -0.22 14.21
CA GLY A 83 -8.73 0.23 15.01
C GLY A 83 -7.58 0.78 14.19
N LEU A 84 -6.37 0.70 14.73
CA LEU A 84 -5.18 1.28 14.11
C LEU A 84 -4.71 0.43 12.93
N VAL A 85 -4.41 1.09 11.81
CA VAL A 85 -3.82 0.50 10.60
C VAL A 85 -2.65 -0.42 10.93
N VAL A 86 -1.80 0.02 11.85
CA VAL A 86 -0.56 -0.68 12.18
C VAL A 86 -0.83 -1.99 12.91
N ASP A 87 -1.84 -2.03 13.77
CA ASP A 87 -2.24 -3.24 14.50
C ASP A 87 -2.93 -4.24 13.58
N PHE A 88 -3.77 -3.74 12.67
CA PHE A 88 -4.35 -4.56 11.61
C PHE A 88 -3.25 -5.26 10.79
N VAL A 89 -2.28 -4.49 10.30
CA VAL A 89 -1.17 -5.00 9.48
C VAL A 89 -0.34 -6.03 10.26
N ARG A 90 0.00 -5.75 11.52
CA ARG A 90 0.79 -6.68 12.36
C ARG A 90 0.05 -7.98 12.66
N SER A 91 -1.20 -7.90 13.07
CA SER A 91 -1.99 -9.08 13.47
C SER A 91 -2.23 -10.05 12.31
N ARG A 92 -2.20 -9.57 11.06
CA ARG A 92 -2.29 -10.40 9.84
C ARG A 92 -0.93 -10.85 9.28
N GLY A 93 0.16 -10.60 10.00
CA GLY A 93 1.52 -10.97 9.59
C GLY A 93 2.04 -10.20 8.37
N MET A 94 1.44 -9.05 8.05
CA MET A 94 1.87 -8.21 6.94
C MET A 94 3.14 -7.46 7.33
N THR A 95 4.13 -7.41 6.43
CA THR A 95 5.45 -6.81 6.75
C THR A 95 5.59 -5.38 6.25
N ALA A 96 4.68 -4.91 5.38
CA ALA A 96 4.64 -3.50 4.99
C ALA A 96 3.27 -3.00 4.56
N ILE A 97 3.10 -1.68 4.64
CA ILE A 97 1.97 -0.90 4.18
C ILE A 97 2.32 -0.25 2.84
N VAL A 98 1.45 -0.38 1.83
CA VAL A 98 1.56 0.31 0.54
C VAL A 98 0.54 1.44 0.48
N LYS A 99 0.99 2.65 0.13
CA LYS A 99 0.15 3.83 -0.04
C LYS A 99 0.30 4.43 -1.44
N GLY A 100 -0.81 4.83 -2.05
CA GLY A 100 -0.81 5.62 -3.28
C GLY A 100 -0.58 7.10 -2.95
N LEU A 101 0.34 7.77 -3.65
CA LEU A 101 0.58 9.22 -3.50
C LEU A 101 0.05 9.95 -4.73
N ARG A 102 -0.76 10.99 -4.55
CA ARG A 102 -1.31 11.80 -5.66
C ARG A 102 -0.52 13.09 -5.88
N THR A 103 0.12 13.60 -4.83
CA THR A 103 0.88 14.86 -4.85
C THR A 103 2.14 14.77 -3.97
N GLY A 104 2.99 15.81 -4.04
CA GLY A 104 4.16 15.93 -3.16
C GLY A 104 3.78 16.18 -1.70
N THR A 105 2.67 16.87 -1.44
CA THR A 105 2.16 17.13 -0.08
C THR A 105 1.66 15.85 0.60
N ASP A 106 1.05 14.93 -0.16
CA ASP A 106 0.65 13.61 0.38
C ASP A 106 1.87 12.84 0.90
N PHE A 107 3.03 12.99 0.24
CA PHE A 107 4.26 12.32 0.63
C PHE A 107 4.76 12.78 2.00
N GLU A 108 4.75 14.10 2.26
CA GLU A 108 5.22 14.65 3.54
C GLU A 108 4.37 14.17 4.70
N TYR A 109 3.04 14.17 4.53
CA TYR A 109 2.11 13.63 5.52
C TYR A 109 2.33 12.12 5.75
N GLU A 110 2.42 11.34 4.68
CA GLU A 110 2.62 9.89 4.78
C GLU A 110 4.01 9.52 5.32
N LEU A 111 5.01 10.38 5.11
CA LEU A 111 6.35 10.21 5.69
C LEU A 111 6.32 10.36 7.21
N GLN A 112 5.62 11.37 7.73
CA GLN A 112 5.40 11.54 9.18
C GLN A 112 4.68 10.33 9.77
N MET A 113 3.61 9.86 9.10
CA MET A 113 2.88 8.66 9.53
C MET A 113 3.74 7.41 9.51
N ALA A 114 4.62 7.24 8.52
CA ALA A 114 5.53 6.10 8.46
C ALA A 114 6.57 6.11 9.60
N GLN A 115 7.06 7.29 10.00
CA GLN A 115 7.94 7.43 11.16
C GLN A 115 7.22 7.04 12.46
N MET A 116 5.98 7.51 12.64
CA MET A 116 5.15 7.16 13.79
C MET A 116 4.85 5.67 13.85
N ASN A 117 4.43 5.07 12.73
CA ASN A 117 4.18 3.64 12.64
C ASN A 117 5.44 2.83 12.94
N LYS A 118 6.62 3.27 12.49
CA LYS A 118 7.89 2.63 12.82
C LYS A 118 8.19 2.70 14.32
N HIS A 119 7.90 3.83 14.97
CA HIS A 119 8.08 3.99 16.41
C HIS A 119 7.16 3.07 17.22
N ILE A 120 5.89 2.98 16.83
CA ILE A 120 4.87 2.17 17.52
C ILE A 120 5.02 0.67 17.23
N ALA A 121 5.37 0.30 16.00
CA ALA A 121 5.29 -1.09 15.52
C ALA A 121 6.59 -1.76 15.13
N GLY A 122 7.72 -1.04 15.09
CA GLY A 122 9.09 -1.57 14.97
C GLY A 122 9.44 -2.31 13.67
N SER A 123 8.67 -3.35 13.32
CA SER A 123 8.88 -4.24 12.17
C SER A 123 8.06 -3.86 10.93
N THR A 124 6.97 -3.09 11.09
CA THR A 124 6.13 -2.66 9.96
C THR A 124 6.85 -1.61 9.11
N ARG A 125 7.00 -1.90 7.80
CA ARG A 125 7.58 -0.96 6.83
C ARG A 125 6.48 -0.18 6.11
N SER A 126 6.79 1.00 5.59
CA SER A 126 5.91 1.72 4.66
C SER A 126 6.57 1.81 3.29
N SER A 127 5.77 1.68 2.24
CA SER A 127 6.16 1.86 0.84
C SER A 127 5.11 2.70 0.12
N TRP A 128 5.53 3.43 -0.93
CA TRP A 128 4.67 4.40 -1.60
C TRP A 128 4.69 4.24 -3.11
N LEU A 129 3.54 4.32 -3.76
CA LEU A 129 3.44 4.26 -5.21
C LEU A 129 2.87 5.59 -5.72
N PRO A 130 3.66 6.43 -6.43
CA PRO A 130 3.14 7.69 -6.96
C PRO A 130 2.17 7.42 -8.11
N HIS A 131 1.08 8.17 -8.19
CA HIS A 131 0.10 8.12 -9.27
C HIS A 131 0.75 8.50 -10.61
N ARG A 132 0.34 7.85 -11.71
CA ARG A 132 0.93 8.05 -13.05
C ARG A 132 0.84 9.50 -13.57
N GLY A 133 -0.09 10.30 -13.06
CA GLY A 133 -0.27 11.70 -13.42
C GLY A 133 0.80 12.67 -12.89
N ILE A 134 1.63 12.28 -11.92
CA ILE A 134 2.66 13.16 -11.34
C ILE A 134 3.90 13.22 -12.26
N ARG A 135 3.87 14.09 -13.27
CA ARG A 135 5.01 14.31 -14.19
C ARG A 135 6.22 14.97 -13.52
N SER A 136 6.02 15.76 -12.45
CA SER A 136 7.10 16.48 -11.75
C SER A 136 8.04 15.55 -10.97
N CYS A 137 7.60 14.33 -10.64
CA CYS A 137 8.35 13.38 -9.82
C CYS A 137 9.62 12.86 -10.54
N ARG A 138 9.64 12.84 -11.87
CA ARG A 138 10.82 12.42 -12.68
C ARG A 138 12.05 13.31 -12.53
N ARG A 139 11.89 14.58 -12.12
CA ARG A 139 13.01 15.54 -12.01
C ARG A 139 13.62 15.61 -10.61
N ARG A 140 12.85 15.34 -9.56
CA ARG A 140 13.32 15.45 -8.16
C ARG A 140 13.80 14.12 -7.56
N TRP A 141 13.50 13.00 -8.21
CA TRP A 141 13.94 11.67 -7.78
C TRP A 141 15.21 11.23 -8.55
N PRO A 142 16.28 10.78 -7.87
CA PRO A 142 17.53 10.40 -8.53
C PRO A 142 17.33 9.35 -9.62
N LYS A 143 17.81 9.66 -10.84
CA LYS A 143 17.60 8.90 -12.09
C LYS A 143 18.15 7.45 -12.12
N LYS A 144 18.66 6.89 -11.02
CA LYS A 144 19.20 5.52 -10.97
C LYS A 144 18.20 4.45 -10.51
N SER A 145 17.02 4.84 -10.05
CA SER A 145 15.94 3.92 -9.70
C SER A 145 14.90 3.92 -10.82
N ARG A 146 14.92 2.90 -11.69
CA ARG A 146 13.75 2.55 -12.52
C ARG A 146 12.50 2.68 -11.63
N CYS A 147 11.46 3.40 -12.08
CA CYS A 147 10.14 3.70 -11.49
C CYS A 147 9.52 2.70 -10.46
N LEU A 148 10.27 2.32 -9.44
CA LEU A 148 9.96 1.42 -8.34
C LEU A 148 10.25 2.26 -7.09
N ALA A 149 9.34 3.17 -6.76
CA ALA A 149 9.42 3.95 -5.53
C ALA A 149 9.03 3.07 -4.33
N VAL A 150 9.59 1.86 -4.20
CA VAL A 150 9.61 1.16 -2.91
C VAL A 150 10.61 1.88 -2.02
N THR A 151 10.26 3.09 -1.58
CA THR A 151 11.10 3.87 -0.68
C THR A 151 10.93 3.28 0.71
N CYS A 152 11.70 2.24 1.00
CA CYS A 152 11.79 1.71 2.34
C CYS A 152 12.51 2.77 3.19
N LEU A 153 11.85 3.34 4.20
CA LEU A 153 12.47 4.33 5.11
C LEU A 153 13.79 3.83 5.72
N THR A 154 13.95 2.50 5.85
CA THR A 154 15.20 1.86 6.28
C THR A 154 16.37 2.01 5.30
N CYS A 155 16.13 2.19 4.00
CA CYS A 155 17.19 2.46 3.02
C CYS A 155 17.60 3.93 2.97
N PHE A 156 16.72 4.85 3.37
CA PHE A 156 16.98 6.29 3.33
C PHE A 156 17.64 6.80 4.61
N LEU A 157 17.38 6.17 5.77
CA LEU A 157 17.96 6.55 7.06
C LEU A 157 19.32 5.87 7.37
N ASN A 158 19.69 4.82 6.62
CA ASN A 158 20.99 4.13 6.76
C ASN A 158 21.93 4.44 5.58
N ARG A 159 21.83 5.64 5.00
CA ARG A 159 22.77 6.17 4.01
C ARG A 159 23.30 7.51 4.47
#